data_AF-A0A0W0FI46-F1
#
_entry.id   AF-A0A0W0FI46-F1
#
_cell.length_a   1.000
_cell.length_b   1.000
_cell.length_c   1.000
_cell.angle_alpha   90.00
_cell.angle_beta   90.00
_cell.angle_gamma   90.00
#
_symmetry.space_group_name_H-M   'P 1'
#
loop_
_entity.id
_entity.type
_entity.pdbx_description
1 polymer ?
#
loop_
_entity_poly.entity_id
_entity_poly.type
_entity_poly.pdbx_seq_one_letter_code
_entity_poly.pdbx_strand_id
1 'polypeptide(L)'
;MSARLLEHGGLHTHVDDLESFFHVLCWIVLRVGHYSVGVKKAIEHLKAVYDYAVIYEGQTSNGAHKEARLAGVWMTQFAGVSNECLRDLVTDFEELIAVRYIKEPSKEDREAYDEFAAAMNYQERKLVRQAVWKYDKNKERLEDCSWIYERFYHQE
;
A
#
# COMPACT_ATOMS: atom_id res chain seq x y z
N MET A 1 -10.05 9.09 0.31
CA MET A 1 -9.72 9.60 1.65
C MET A 1 -9.02 8.51 2.44
N SER A 2 -7.84 8.84 2.98
CA SER A 2 -6.95 8.02 3.83
C SER A 2 -7.70 7.43 5.02
N ALA A 3 -7.40 6.17 5.38
CA ALA A 3 -7.91 5.49 6.55
C ALA A 3 -7.53 6.24 7.84
N ARG A 4 -6.28 6.75 7.92
CA ARG A 4 -5.82 7.52 9.08
C ARG A 4 -6.70 8.73 9.35
N LEU A 5 -7.04 9.49 8.30
CA LEU A 5 -7.90 10.68 8.42
C LEU A 5 -9.32 10.34 8.85
N LEU A 6 -9.82 9.18 8.43
CA LEU A 6 -11.19 8.74 8.74
C LEU A 6 -11.31 8.17 10.16
N GLU A 7 -10.27 7.50 10.66
CA GLU A 7 -10.35 6.76 11.94
C GLU A 7 -9.73 7.48 13.13
N HIS A 8 -8.59 8.12 12.92
CA HIS A 8 -7.78 8.64 14.04
C HIS A 8 -7.94 10.16 14.21
N GLY A 9 -8.43 10.85 13.17
CA GLY A 9 -8.42 12.31 13.12
C GLY A 9 -6.98 12.87 13.12
N GLY A 10 -6.81 14.10 12.67
CA GLY A 10 -5.50 14.77 12.73
C GLY A 10 -5.25 15.75 11.61
N LEU A 11 -4.07 16.36 11.64
CA LEU A 11 -3.60 17.23 10.57
C LEU A 11 -3.33 16.39 9.32
N HIS A 12 -3.90 16.85 8.22
CA HIS A 12 -3.69 16.32 6.89
C HIS A 12 -2.22 16.45 6.47
N THR A 13 -1.63 15.37 5.94
CA THR A 13 -0.27 15.36 5.41
C THR A 13 -0.24 14.84 3.98
N HIS A 14 0.89 15.02 3.29
CA HIS A 14 1.09 14.51 1.92
C HIS A 14 0.96 12.98 1.83
N VAL A 15 1.28 12.26 2.91
CA VAL A 15 1.10 10.80 2.98
C VAL A 15 -0.38 10.42 2.87
N ASP A 16 -1.28 11.24 3.41
CA ASP A 16 -2.72 11.01 3.28
C ASP A 16 -3.23 11.30 1.87
N ASP A 17 -2.61 12.24 1.16
CA ASP A 17 -2.88 12.48 -0.27
C ASP A 17 -2.48 11.27 -1.11
N LEU A 18 -1.28 10.73 -0.88
CA LEU A 18 -0.78 9.54 -1.59
C LEU A 18 -1.67 8.31 -1.34
N GLU A 19 -2.08 8.08 -0.09
CA GLU A 19 -3.01 7.01 0.22
C GLU A 19 -4.39 7.25 -0.41
N SER A 20 -4.88 8.49 -0.40
CA SER A 20 -6.14 8.83 -1.06
C SER A 20 -6.08 8.59 -2.56
N PHE A 21 -4.95 8.93 -3.20
CA PHE A 21 -4.68 8.63 -4.61
C PHE A 21 -4.68 7.12 -4.88
N PHE A 22 -3.98 6.34 -4.05
CA PHE A 22 -3.98 4.87 -4.16
C PHE A 22 -5.39 4.28 -4.08
N HIS A 23 -6.21 4.76 -3.15
CA HIS A 23 -7.61 4.32 -3.03
C HIS A 23 -8.44 4.65 -4.27
N VAL A 24 -8.25 5.84 -4.86
CA VAL A 24 -8.93 6.21 -6.12
C VAL A 24 -8.46 5.30 -7.26
N LEU A 25 -7.16 5.04 -7.36
CA LEU A 25 -6.60 4.13 -8.36
C LEU A 25 -7.22 2.73 -8.23
N CYS A 26 -7.24 2.16 -7.02
CA CYS A 26 -7.83 0.85 -6.76
C CYS A 26 -9.32 0.80 -7.12
N TRP A 27 -10.07 1.84 -6.77
CA TRP A 27 -11.48 1.95 -7.13
C TRP A 27 -11.67 1.93 -8.65
N ILE A 28 -10.86 2.68 -9.40
CA ILE A 28 -10.89 2.69 -10.87
C ILE A 28 -10.56 1.29 -11.41
N VAL A 29 -9.46 0.68 -10.96
CA VAL A 29 -9.03 -0.65 -11.43
C VAL A 29 -10.12 -1.70 -11.20
N LEU A 30 -10.77 -1.70 -10.03
CA LEU A 30 -11.83 -2.66 -9.71
C LEU A 30 -13.19 -2.34 -10.36
N ARG A 31 -13.41 -1.12 -10.86
CA ARG A 31 -14.66 -0.72 -11.51
C ARG A 31 -14.63 -0.86 -13.02
N VAL A 32 -13.49 -0.55 -13.64
CA VAL A 32 -13.36 -0.47 -15.11
C VAL A 32 -12.22 -1.30 -15.67
N GLY A 33 -11.33 -1.83 -14.83
CA GLY A 33 -10.19 -2.63 -15.28
C GLY A 33 -10.52 -4.10 -15.54
N HIS A 34 -9.53 -4.80 -16.08
CA HIS A 34 -9.55 -6.26 -16.22
C HIS A 34 -8.78 -6.91 -15.07
N TYR A 35 -9.48 -7.77 -14.33
CA TYR A 35 -8.99 -8.44 -13.13
C TYR A 35 -9.58 -9.84 -13.00
N SER A 36 -8.89 -10.74 -12.31
CA SER A 36 -9.28 -12.17 -12.21
C SER A 36 -9.89 -12.58 -10.87
N VAL A 37 -9.94 -11.69 -9.86
CA VAL A 37 -10.52 -11.98 -8.54
C VAL A 37 -12.00 -12.40 -8.56
N GLY A 38 -12.67 -12.19 -9.70
CA GLY A 38 -14.09 -12.47 -9.89
C GLY A 38 -14.96 -11.30 -9.41
N VAL A 39 -16.04 -11.05 -10.15
CA VAL A 39 -16.92 -9.88 -9.96
C VAL A 39 -17.48 -9.79 -8.54
N LYS A 40 -17.89 -10.91 -7.95
CA LYS A 40 -18.44 -10.94 -6.58
C LYS A 40 -17.44 -10.42 -5.54
N LYS A 41 -16.21 -10.94 -5.56
CA LYS A 41 -15.16 -10.51 -4.60
C LYS A 41 -14.75 -9.06 -4.82
N ALA A 42 -14.70 -8.60 -6.07
CA ALA A 42 -14.44 -7.20 -6.38
C ALA A 42 -15.55 -6.27 -5.81
N ILE A 43 -16.83 -6.64 -5.97
CA ILE A 43 -17.95 -5.88 -5.40
C ILE A 43 -17.91 -5.91 -3.87
N GLU A 44 -17.63 -7.06 -3.25
CA GLU A 44 -17.49 -7.17 -1.79
C GLU A 44 -16.36 -6.28 -1.27
N HIS A 45 -15.22 -6.23 -1.96
CA HIS A 45 -14.12 -5.34 -1.62
C HIS A 45 -14.52 -3.87 -1.78
N LEU A 46 -15.09 -3.49 -2.92
CA LEU A 46 -15.55 -2.11 -3.17
C LEU A 46 -16.52 -1.64 -2.09
N LYS A 47 -17.49 -2.50 -1.73
CA LYS A 47 -18.44 -2.20 -0.66
C LYS A 47 -17.76 -2.04 0.68
N ALA A 48 -16.92 -2.99 1.07
CA ALA A 48 -16.26 -2.97 2.37
C ALA A 48 -15.31 -1.78 2.54
N VAL A 49 -14.63 -1.35 1.47
CA VAL A 49 -13.56 -0.35 1.53
C VAL A 49 -14.05 1.06 1.21
N TYR A 50 -15.01 1.22 0.29
CA TYR A 50 -15.42 2.53 -0.24
C TYR A 50 -16.87 2.91 0.06
N ASP A 51 -17.80 1.96 0.13
CA ASP A 51 -19.23 2.24 0.37
C ASP A 51 -19.67 1.95 1.83
N TYR A 52 -18.75 1.49 2.69
CA TYR A 52 -19.05 1.11 4.05
C TYR A 52 -19.04 2.32 4.98
N ALA A 53 -20.19 2.59 5.59
CA ALA A 53 -20.33 3.49 6.73
C ALA A 53 -21.11 2.79 7.83
N VAL A 54 -20.48 2.61 9.00
CA VAL A 54 -21.16 2.10 10.21
C VAL A 54 -21.46 3.27 11.10
N ILE A 55 -22.73 3.45 11.44
CA ILE A 55 -23.16 4.37 12.48
C ILE A 55 -23.38 3.54 13.75
N TYR A 56 -22.51 3.70 14.74
CA TYR A 56 -22.68 3.12 16.08
C TYR A 56 -22.67 4.25 17.11
N GLU A 57 -23.72 4.35 17.93
CA GLU A 57 -23.89 5.42 18.94
C GLU A 57 -23.72 6.86 18.39
N GLY A 58 -24.11 7.10 17.14
CA GLY A 58 -23.97 8.41 16.50
C GLY A 58 -22.57 8.73 15.97
N GLN A 59 -21.60 7.84 16.17
CA GLN A 59 -20.29 7.92 15.52
C GLN A 59 -20.29 7.11 14.23
N THR A 60 -19.81 7.73 13.15
CA THR A 60 -19.60 7.05 11.87
C THR A 60 -18.18 6.50 11.86
N SER A 61 -18.00 5.18 11.96
CA SER A 61 -16.69 4.54 11.72
C SER A 61 -16.55 4.23 10.24
N ASN A 62 -15.72 5.02 9.57
CA ASN A 62 -15.29 4.80 8.19
C ASN A 62 -13.80 4.47 8.22
N GLY A 63 -13.33 3.53 7.40
CA GLY A 63 -11.88 3.32 7.19
C GLY A 63 -11.26 2.05 7.78
N ALA A 64 -11.90 1.34 8.72
CA ALA A 64 -11.31 0.14 9.35
C ALA A 64 -10.94 -0.95 8.35
N HIS A 65 -11.78 -1.12 7.32
CA HIS A 65 -11.48 -2.04 6.24
C HIS A 65 -10.40 -1.52 5.28
N LYS A 66 -10.17 -0.21 5.17
CA LYS A 66 -9.04 0.33 4.38
C LYS A 66 -7.72 -0.02 5.03
N GLU A 67 -7.57 0.26 6.33
CA GLU A 67 -6.37 -0.09 7.09
C GLU A 67 -6.09 -1.59 7.01
N ALA A 68 -7.08 -2.43 7.34
CA ALA A 68 -6.91 -3.88 7.31
C ALA A 68 -6.58 -4.43 5.90
N ARG A 69 -7.14 -3.83 4.84
CA ARG A 69 -6.87 -4.24 3.44
C ARG A 69 -5.50 -3.78 2.96
N LEU A 70 -5.05 -2.60 3.39
CA LEU A 70 -3.69 -2.11 3.14
C LEU A 70 -2.64 -2.96 3.86
N ALA A 71 -2.83 -3.22 5.16
CA ALA A 71 -1.94 -4.07 5.93
C ALA A 71 -1.84 -5.50 5.36
N GLY A 72 -2.94 -6.00 4.80
CA GLY A 72 -3.00 -7.30 4.12
C GLY A 72 -2.58 -7.28 2.64
N VAL A 73 -2.16 -6.14 2.08
CA VAL A 73 -1.79 -5.94 0.66
C VAL A 73 -2.77 -6.63 -0.32
N TRP A 74 -4.06 -6.34 -0.13
CA TRP A 74 -5.15 -7.07 -0.77
C TRP A 74 -5.12 -7.00 -2.30
N MET A 75 -4.81 -5.84 -2.88
CA MET A 75 -4.77 -5.70 -4.34
C MET A 75 -3.69 -6.59 -4.95
N THR A 76 -2.52 -6.60 -4.34
CA THR A 76 -1.37 -7.43 -4.74
C THR A 76 -1.69 -8.92 -4.66
N GLN A 77 -2.31 -9.36 -3.56
CA GLN A 77 -2.59 -10.77 -3.35
C GLN A 77 -3.79 -11.30 -4.12
N PHE A 78 -4.83 -10.48 -4.29
CA PHE A 78 -6.14 -10.99 -4.71
C PHE A 78 -6.66 -10.39 -6.00
N ALA A 79 -6.39 -9.12 -6.32
CA ALA A 79 -7.06 -8.47 -7.44
C ALA A 79 -6.78 -9.18 -8.77
N GLY A 80 -5.55 -9.64 -8.98
CA GLY A 80 -5.19 -10.35 -10.22
C GLY A 80 -5.33 -9.44 -11.45
N VAL A 81 -4.85 -8.20 -11.33
CA VAL A 81 -4.85 -7.20 -12.40
C VAL A 81 -4.12 -7.74 -13.63
N SER A 82 -4.79 -7.77 -14.78
CA SER A 82 -4.28 -8.46 -15.97
C SER A 82 -3.20 -7.67 -16.73
N ASN A 83 -3.26 -6.33 -16.70
CA ASN A 83 -2.23 -5.49 -17.31
C ASN A 83 -1.00 -5.43 -16.38
N GLU A 84 0.17 -5.80 -16.89
CA GLU A 84 1.39 -5.91 -16.09
C GLU A 84 1.84 -4.57 -15.51
N CYS A 85 1.91 -3.51 -16.32
CA CYS A 85 2.33 -2.19 -15.84
C CYS A 85 1.39 -1.64 -14.75
N LEU A 86 0.08 -1.82 -14.92
CA LEU A 86 -0.91 -1.39 -13.95
C LEU A 86 -0.88 -2.24 -12.67
N ARG A 87 -0.65 -3.56 -12.80
CA ARG A 87 -0.47 -4.46 -11.67
C ARG A 87 0.74 -4.03 -10.85
N ASP A 88 1.87 -3.81 -11.50
CA ASP A 88 3.12 -3.43 -10.85
C ASP A 88 3.00 -2.05 -10.18
N LEU A 89 2.31 -1.10 -10.84
CA LEU A 89 2.00 0.21 -10.25
C LEU A 89 1.14 0.07 -8.99
N VAL A 90 0.05 -0.70 -9.05
CA VAL A 90 -0.85 -0.89 -7.91
C VAL A 90 -0.13 -1.59 -6.76
N THR A 91 0.67 -2.62 -7.05
CA THR A 91 1.45 -3.35 -6.05
C THR A 91 2.49 -2.46 -5.38
N ASP A 92 3.24 -1.68 -6.15
CA ASP A 92 4.26 -0.80 -5.58
C ASP A 92 3.65 0.29 -4.69
N PHE A 93 2.53 0.89 -5.12
CA PHE A 93 1.82 1.86 -4.28
C PHE A 93 1.21 1.20 -3.04
N GLU A 94 0.65 0.00 -3.15
CA GLU A 94 0.09 -0.70 -2.01
C GLU A 94 1.16 -1.03 -0.96
N GLU A 95 2.29 -1.61 -1.39
CA GLU A 95 3.44 -1.89 -0.51
C GLU A 95 4.01 -0.61 0.11
N LEU A 96 4.01 0.50 -0.63
CA LEU A 96 4.45 1.80 -0.14
C LEU A 96 3.54 2.30 0.99
N ILE A 97 2.22 2.33 0.78
CA ILE A 97 1.28 2.86 1.79
C ILE A 97 1.14 1.89 2.97
N ALA A 98 1.25 0.59 2.75
CA ALA A 98 1.07 -0.44 3.78
C ALA A 98 2.02 -0.29 4.97
N VAL A 99 3.22 0.29 4.80
CA VAL A 99 4.19 0.50 5.91
C VAL A 99 3.66 1.35 7.06
N ARG A 100 2.59 2.13 6.81
CA ARG A 100 1.87 2.89 7.85
C ARG A 100 1.11 2.00 8.84
N TYR A 101 0.72 0.81 8.40
CA TYR A 101 -0.27 -0.04 9.08
C TYR A 101 0.27 -1.43 9.42
N ILE A 102 1.35 -1.87 8.77
CA ILE A 102 2.02 -3.12 9.12
C ILE A 102 2.97 -2.92 10.29
N LYS A 103 3.20 -4.01 11.01
CA LYS A 103 4.14 -4.04 12.14
C LYS A 103 5.57 -3.75 11.66
N GLU A 104 6.24 -2.83 12.34
CA GLU A 104 7.67 -2.56 12.11
C GLU A 104 8.52 -3.82 12.35
N PRO A 105 9.54 -4.08 11.50
CA PRO A 105 10.47 -5.18 11.72
C PRO A 105 11.09 -5.13 13.12
N SER A 106 11.13 -6.29 13.77
CA SER A 106 11.72 -6.44 15.08
C SER A 106 13.24 -6.26 15.03
N LYS A 107 13.87 -6.18 16.21
CA LYS A 107 15.34 -6.14 16.29
C LYS A 107 15.94 -7.43 15.72
N GLU A 108 15.33 -8.57 16.01
CA GLU A 108 15.77 -9.87 15.49
C GLU A 108 15.65 -9.93 13.95
N ASP A 109 14.57 -9.40 13.37
CA ASP A 109 14.40 -9.33 11.91
C ASP A 109 15.50 -8.47 11.27
N ARG A 110 15.85 -7.35 11.91
CA ARG A 110 16.90 -6.44 11.44
C ARG A 110 18.29 -7.07 11.56
N GLU A 111 18.58 -7.77 12.65
CA GLU A 111 19.84 -8.52 12.82
C GLU A 111 19.99 -9.62 11.74
N ALA A 112 18.94 -10.39 11.49
CA ALA A 112 18.95 -11.41 10.43
C ALA A 112 19.11 -10.80 9.03
N TYR A 113 18.49 -9.64 8.79
CA TYR A 113 18.67 -8.90 7.56
C TYR A 113 20.11 -8.41 7.38
N ASP A 114 20.75 -7.89 8.44
CA ASP A 114 22.12 -7.38 8.38
C ASP A 114 23.12 -8.51 8.06
N GLU A 115 22.94 -9.69 8.65
CA GLU A 115 23.73 -10.88 8.32
C GLU A 115 23.58 -11.26 6.84
N PHE A 116 22.34 -11.29 6.34
CA PHE A 116 22.05 -11.56 4.93
C PHE A 116 22.65 -10.50 4.01
N ALA A 117 22.51 -9.22 4.37
CA ALA A 117 23.02 -8.10 3.60
C ALA A 117 24.54 -8.13 3.52
N ALA A 118 25.22 -8.42 4.63
CA ALA A 118 26.66 -8.62 4.67
C ALA A 118 27.10 -9.77 3.76
N ALA A 119 26.42 -10.92 3.81
CA ALA A 119 26.71 -12.06 2.93
C ALA A 119 26.55 -11.71 1.43
N MET A 120 25.62 -10.81 1.11
CA MET A 120 25.40 -10.31 -0.26
C MET A 120 26.28 -9.11 -0.64
N ASN A 121 27.21 -8.70 0.23
CA ASN A 121 28.04 -7.50 0.09
C ASN A 121 27.21 -6.23 -0.14
N TYR A 122 26.07 -6.12 0.53
CA TYR A 122 25.15 -4.98 0.45
C TYR A 122 24.69 -4.64 -0.98
N GLN A 123 24.69 -5.62 -1.89
CA GLN A 123 24.21 -5.40 -3.26
C GLN A 123 22.70 -5.23 -3.28
N GLU A 124 22.23 -3.99 -3.38
CA GLU A 124 20.82 -3.60 -3.29
C GLU A 124 19.88 -4.45 -4.15
N ARG A 125 20.24 -4.73 -5.41
CA ARG A 125 19.47 -5.61 -6.32
C ARG A 125 19.15 -6.99 -5.76
N LYS A 126 19.94 -7.49 -4.79
CA LYS A 126 19.74 -8.77 -4.10
C LYS A 126 18.93 -8.61 -2.81
N LEU A 127 18.77 -7.39 -2.32
CA LEU A 127 18.05 -7.03 -1.10
C LEU A 127 16.62 -6.56 -1.38
N VAL A 128 16.30 -6.15 -2.60
CA VAL A 128 14.96 -5.60 -2.95
C VAL A 128 13.77 -6.50 -2.64
N ARG A 129 14.00 -7.80 -2.43
CA ARG A 129 12.97 -8.79 -2.04
C ARG A 129 12.88 -9.04 -0.54
N GLN A 130 13.83 -8.52 0.25
CA GLN A 130 13.85 -8.71 1.69
C GLN A 130 12.82 -7.80 2.37
N ALA A 131 12.08 -8.36 3.33
CA ALA A 131 10.98 -7.65 3.99
C ALA A 131 11.46 -6.41 4.75
N VAL A 132 12.59 -6.51 5.46
CA VAL A 132 13.20 -5.37 6.19
C VAL A 132 13.60 -4.26 5.22
N TRP A 133 14.30 -4.60 4.14
CA TRP A 133 14.68 -3.63 3.11
C TRP A 133 13.45 -2.94 2.50
N LYS A 134 12.41 -3.70 2.15
CA LYS A 134 11.18 -3.15 1.58
C LYS A 134 10.49 -2.20 2.56
N TYR A 135 10.37 -2.60 3.82
CA TYR A 135 9.76 -1.77 4.86
C TYR A 135 10.51 -0.45 5.02
N ASP A 136 11.83 -0.51 5.26
CA ASP A 136 12.63 0.69 5.51
C ASP A 136 12.66 1.61 4.28
N LYS A 137 12.83 1.05 3.08
CA LYS A 137 12.87 1.85 1.84
C LYS A 137 11.53 2.50 1.54
N ASN A 138 10.41 1.82 1.79
CA ASN A 138 9.09 2.42 1.61
C ASN A 138 8.77 3.46 2.70
N LYS A 139 9.25 3.27 3.93
CA LYS A 139 9.15 4.27 5.00
C LYS A 139 9.89 5.56 4.63
N GLU A 140 11.12 5.45 4.13
CA GLU A 140 11.90 6.57 3.58
C GLU A 140 11.15 7.29 2.44
N ARG A 141 10.63 6.53 1.48
CA ARG A 141 9.87 7.05 0.32
C ARG A 141 8.52 7.68 0.66
N LEU A 142 7.93 7.32 1.79
CA LEU A 142 6.73 8.01 2.27
C LEU A 142 7.07 9.38 2.86
N GLU A 143 8.24 9.52 3.48
CA GLU A 143 8.69 10.78 4.06
C GLU A 143 9.18 11.75 2.97
N ASP A 144 9.92 11.24 1.98
CA ASP A 144 10.39 12.02 0.83
C ASP A 144 9.74 11.54 -0.48
N CYS A 145 8.91 12.38 -1.10
CA CYS A 145 8.22 12.07 -2.36
C CYS A 145 9.06 12.32 -3.63
N SER A 146 10.33 12.71 -3.50
CA SER A 146 11.23 12.97 -4.62
C SER A 146 11.30 11.80 -5.62
N TRP A 147 11.24 10.56 -5.13
CA TRP A 147 11.28 9.33 -5.94
C TRP A 147 10.15 9.23 -6.98
N ILE A 148 9.00 9.88 -6.76
CA ILE A 148 7.88 9.87 -7.70
C ILE A 148 8.30 10.55 -9.01
N TYR A 149 9.07 11.64 -8.91
CA TYR A 149 9.62 12.30 -10.08
C TYR A 149 10.57 11.37 -10.82
N GLU A 150 11.49 10.70 -10.14
CA GLU A 150 12.41 9.74 -10.79
C GLU A 150 11.68 8.59 -11.50
N ARG A 151 10.57 8.12 -10.92
CA ARG A 151 9.79 7.01 -11.48
C ARG A 151 9.05 7.37 -12.77
N PHE A 152 8.50 8.58 -12.86
CA PHE A 152 7.70 9.01 -14.02
C PHE A 152 8.45 9.91 -14.98
N TYR A 153 9.59 10.45 -14.55
CA TYR A 153 10.48 11.28 -15.35
C TYR A 153 11.64 10.42 -15.88
N HIS A 154 11.32 9.51 -16.80
CA HIS A 154 12.31 9.02 -17.74
C HIS A 154 12.39 10.02 -18.91
N GLN A 155 13.48 10.78 -18.96
CA GLN A 155 13.86 11.53 -20.16
C GLN A 155 14.14 10.56 -21.31
N GLU A 156 13.71 11.01 -22.49
CA GLU A 156 13.94 10.43 -23.82
C GLU A 156 15.39 10.00 -24.08
#